data_AF-A0A7S2M8T3-F1
#
_entry.id   AF-A0A7S2M8T3-F1
#
_cell.length_a   1.000
_cell.length_b   1.000
_cell.length_c   1.000
_cell.angle_alpha   90.00
_cell.angle_beta   90.00
_cell.angle_gamma   90.00
#
_symmetry.space_group_name_H-M   'P 1'
#
loop_
_entity.id
_entity.type
_entity.pdbx_description
1 polymer ?
#
loop_
_entity_poly.entity_id
_entity_poly.type
_entity_poly.pdbx_seq_one_letter_code
_entity_poly.pdbx_strand_id
1 'polypeptide(L)'
;AAGWGDFTKGYVIESPRFDAAGLSGMRLRFFPKGHTEARGNHCSAYLIVPGRRQVTFELSVDDGAPRRETHAFTREAEDRGWHDMAPAKETYRTVSATVIGSVEEIQVSGRTVSWAPMLAAGWRDFRKGDKVESPRFDVAGLSGMRLRFFPKGFTEAREDHCSAYVIVGGRKQVTFELSVDDSVPKRATHAFTTATDDNGWHNLAPAAERYRKVSVKIIESVEEIQVSGQTVSWAPMLAAGWRDFRKGDKVESPRFDVAGLSGMRLRFFPKGFTEAR
;
A
#
# COMPACT_ATOMS: atom_id res chain seq x y z
N ALA A 1 28.60 19.41 26.93
CA ALA A 1 29.08 18.48 25.89
C ALA A 1 29.87 17.39 26.59
N ALA A 2 29.57 16.13 26.32
CA ALA A 2 30.39 15.02 26.83
C ALA A 2 31.80 15.11 26.22
N GLY A 3 32.84 14.86 27.01
CA GLY A 3 34.21 14.80 26.51
C GLY A 3 34.40 13.53 25.69
N TRP A 4 35.38 13.51 24.78
CA TRP A 4 35.64 12.31 23.96
C TRP A 4 36.01 11.06 24.77
N GLY A 5 36.49 11.25 25.99
CA GLY A 5 36.73 10.20 26.98
C GLY A 5 35.46 9.48 27.47
N ASP A 6 34.29 10.10 27.33
CA ASP A 6 33.02 9.59 27.89
C ASP A 6 32.31 8.61 26.96
N PHE A 7 32.65 8.61 25.66
CA PHE A 7 32.07 7.67 24.72
C PHE A 7 32.77 6.32 24.82
N THR A 8 32.00 5.25 24.89
CA THR A 8 32.49 3.87 24.79
C THR A 8 31.96 3.24 23.51
N LYS A 9 32.57 2.13 23.08
CA LYS A 9 32.05 1.36 21.95
C LYS A 9 30.61 0.92 22.25
N GLY A 10 29.72 1.11 21.28
CA GLY A 10 28.28 0.90 21.44
C GLY A 10 27.50 2.12 21.98
N TYR A 11 28.17 3.18 22.42
CA TYR A 11 27.50 4.43 22.76
C TYR A 11 26.87 5.06 21.51
N VAL A 12 25.58 5.41 21.60
CA VAL A 12 24.79 5.93 20.48
C VAL A 12 24.41 7.39 20.70
N ILE A 13 24.48 8.16 19.62
CA ILE A 13 23.93 9.50 19.50
C ILE A 13 22.86 9.45 18.41
N GLU A 14 21.64 9.88 18.74
CA GLU A 14 20.58 10.05 17.74
C GLU A 14 20.46 11.52 17.34
N SER A 15 20.27 11.78 16.05
CA SER A 15 19.91 13.12 15.59
C SER A 15 18.48 13.48 16.01
N PRO A 16 18.13 14.78 16.04
CA PRO A 16 16.73 15.20 15.92
C PRO A 16 16.07 14.58 14.68
N ARG A 17 14.74 14.53 14.69
CA ARG A 17 13.98 14.13 13.50
C ARG A 17 14.18 15.15 12.38
N PHE A 18 14.30 14.67 11.15
CA PHE A 18 14.40 15.50 9.97
C PHE A 18 13.59 14.92 8.81
N ASP A 19 13.30 15.78 7.85
CA ASP A 19 12.57 15.43 6.64
C ASP A 19 13.51 15.61 5.43
N ALA A 20 13.51 14.68 4.49
CA ALA A 20 14.27 14.79 3.24
C ALA A 20 13.62 13.98 2.11
N ALA A 21 13.69 14.50 0.89
CA ALA A 21 13.11 13.86 -0.30
C ALA A 21 11.63 13.43 -0.13
N GLY A 22 10.83 14.27 0.55
CA GLY A 22 9.41 13.99 0.83
C GLY A 22 9.16 12.96 1.94
N LEU A 23 10.21 12.37 2.53
CA LEU A 23 10.09 11.47 3.67
C LEU A 23 10.15 12.27 4.96
N SER A 24 9.12 12.18 5.79
CA SER A 24 9.10 12.84 7.09
C SER A 24 9.58 11.93 8.22
N GLY A 25 10.18 12.52 9.26
CA GLY A 25 10.47 11.85 10.54
C GLY A 25 11.68 10.91 10.54
N MET A 26 12.61 11.06 9.61
CA MET A 26 13.87 10.30 9.58
C MET A 26 14.80 10.72 10.71
N ARG A 27 15.75 9.85 11.08
CA ARG A 27 16.80 10.12 12.07
C ARG A 27 18.11 9.45 11.67
N LEU A 28 19.20 9.96 12.20
CA LEU A 28 20.51 9.32 12.15
C LEU A 28 20.83 8.68 13.50
N ARG A 29 21.44 7.49 13.48
CA ARG A 29 22.15 6.90 14.61
C ARG A 29 23.64 6.93 14.32
N PHE A 30 24.39 7.54 15.22
CA PHE A 30 25.83 7.64 15.11
C PHE A 30 26.50 7.03 16.35
N PHE A 31 27.53 6.22 16.11
CA PHE A 31 28.33 5.57 17.14
C PHE A 31 29.76 6.07 17.01
N PRO A 32 30.19 7.08 17.78
CA PRO A 32 31.50 7.72 17.62
C PRO A 32 32.68 6.74 17.75
N LYS A 33 32.57 5.76 18.65
CA LYS A 33 33.58 4.68 18.82
C LYS A 33 33.13 3.33 18.25
N GLY A 34 32.18 3.39 17.32
CA GLY A 34 31.64 2.23 16.62
C GLY A 34 30.52 1.52 17.38
N HIS A 35 29.67 0.84 16.62
CA HIS A 35 28.69 -0.12 17.10
C HIS A 35 29.42 -1.28 17.79
N THR A 36 28.72 -2.04 18.64
CA THR A 36 29.30 -3.21 19.33
C THR A 36 29.93 -4.22 18.35
N GLU A 37 29.35 -4.33 17.16
CA GLU A 37 29.79 -5.22 16.07
C GLU A 37 30.83 -4.60 15.12
N ALA A 38 31.19 -3.32 15.28
CA ALA A 38 32.20 -2.66 14.45
C ALA A 38 33.59 -3.27 14.66
N ARG A 39 34.42 -3.31 13.62
CA ARG A 39 35.78 -3.84 13.66
C ARG A 39 36.79 -2.73 13.92
N GLY A 40 37.73 -3.00 14.82
CA GLY A 40 38.82 -2.08 15.13
C GLY A 40 38.33 -0.71 15.62
N ASN A 41 39.02 0.35 15.19
CA ASN A 41 38.77 1.72 15.60
C ASN A 41 38.00 2.49 14.50
N HIS A 42 36.75 2.10 14.25
CA HIS A 42 35.85 2.78 13.31
C HIS A 42 34.63 3.34 14.03
N CYS A 43 34.08 4.44 13.53
CA CYS A 43 32.73 4.88 13.88
C CYS A 43 31.69 4.18 13.01
N SER A 44 30.44 4.20 13.47
CA SER A 44 29.31 3.65 12.72
C SER A 44 28.25 4.72 12.50
N ALA A 45 27.55 4.63 11.37
CA ALA A 45 26.45 5.53 11.04
C ALA A 45 25.31 4.74 10.38
N TYR A 46 24.08 5.05 10.78
CA TYR A 46 22.86 4.43 10.28
C TYR A 46 21.78 5.47 10.04
N LEU A 47 20.97 5.24 9.02
CA LEU A 47 19.75 5.96 8.73
C LEU A 47 18.57 5.17 9.31
N ILE A 48 17.75 5.82 10.13
CA ILE A 48 16.43 5.33 10.53
C ILE A 48 15.40 5.95 9.61
N VAL A 49 14.57 5.10 9.00
CA VAL A 49 13.47 5.52 8.13
C VAL A 49 12.14 5.06 8.72
N PRO A 50 11.15 5.95 8.91
CA PRO A 50 9.84 5.56 9.40
C PRO A 50 9.01 4.90 8.30
N GLY A 51 8.10 4.01 8.71
CA GLY A 51 7.20 3.30 7.79
C GLY A 51 7.86 2.31 6.84
N ARG A 52 7.02 1.60 6.09
CA ARG A 52 7.45 0.61 5.10
C ARG A 52 7.76 1.29 3.77
N ARG A 53 9.05 1.32 3.40
CA ARG A 53 9.53 1.95 2.15
C ARG A 53 10.88 1.39 1.74
N GLN A 54 11.16 1.42 0.45
CA GLN A 54 12.51 1.20 -0.05
C GLN A 54 13.18 2.56 -0.24
N VAL A 55 14.38 2.75 0.32
CA VAL A 55 15.12 4.01 0.20
C VAL A 55 16.50 3.72 -0.36
N THR A 56 16.89 4.50 -1.36
CA THR A 56 18.28 4.62 -1.80
C THR A 56 18.87 5.85 -1.14
N PHE A 57 19.91 5.67 -0.35
CA PHE A 57 20.53 6.73 0.44
C PHE A 57 22.05 6.63 0.43
N GLU A 58 22.69 7.74 0.74
CA GLU A 58 24.11 7.85 1.03
C GLU A 58 24.30 8.34 2.46
N LEU A 59 25.27 7.77 3.18
CA LEU A 59 25.76 8.32 4.44
C LEU A 59 27.20 8.79 4.26
N SER A 60 27.58 9.85 4.98
CA SER A 60 28.97 10.27 5.15
C SER A 60 29.21 10.76 6.57
N VAL A 61 30.46 10.71 7.01
CA VAL A 61 30.93 11.30 8.28
C VAL A 61 31.99 12.33 7.93
N ASP A 62 31.79 13.55 8.43
CA ASP A 62 32.45 14.75 7.95
C ASP A 62 32.30 14.86 6.41
N ASP A 63 33.32 15.38 5.73
CA ASP A 63 33.37 15.42 4.26
C ASP A 63 34.05 14.16 3.67
N GLY A 64 33.93 13.03 4.39
CA GLY A 64 34.45 11.74 3.93
C GLY A 64 33.68 11.18 2.74
N ALA A 65 34.26 10.16 2.09
CA ALA A 65 33.63 9.50 0.95
C ALA A 65 32.26 8.91 1.35
N PRO A 66 31.18 9.26 0.63
CA PRO A 66 29.85 8.74 0.94
C PRO A 66 29.79 7.25 0.62
N ARG A 67 29.00 6.53 1.41
CA ARG A 67 28.65 5.13 1.14
C ARG A 67 27.18 5.07 0.78
N ARG A 68 26.86 4.35 -0.30
CA ARG A 68 25.52 4.25 -0.87
C ARG A 68 24.93 2.87 -0.64
N GLU A 69 23.64 2.83 -0.31
CA GLU A 69 22.86 1.59 -0.23
C GLU A 69 21.41 1.81 -0.68
N THR A 70 20.79 0.77 -1.22
CA THR A 70 19.34 0.68 -1.38
C THR A 70 18.82 -0.38 -0.42
N HIS A 71 17.97 0.02 0.53
CA HIS A 71 17.43 -0.87 1.55
C HIS A 71 15.91 -0.81 1.61
N ALA A 72 15.30 -1.97 1.89
CA ALA A 72 13.87 -2.09 2.11
C ALA A 72 13.58 -2.07 3.61
N PHE A 73 13.09 -0.94 4.11
CA PHE A 73 12.65 -0.79 5.48
C PHE A 73 11.27 -1.42 5.59
N THR A 74 11.17 -2.50 6.37
CA THR A 74 9.96 -3.35 6.48
C THR A 74 9.28 -3.21 7.85
N ARG A 75 9.93 -2.54 8.80
CA ARG A 75 9.43 -2.32 10.16
C ARG A 75 9.54 -0.85 10.55
N GLU A 76 8.68 -0.44 11.47
CA GLU A 76 8.78 0.90 12.06
C GLU A 76 10.12 1.08 12.77
N ALA A 77 10.77 2.22 12.51
CA ALA A 77 12.06 2.60 13.06
C ALA A 77 13.19 1.58 12.83
N GLU A 78 13.10 0.79 11.76
CA GLU A 78 14.23 0.01 11.24
C GLU A 78 15.36 0.97 10.81
N ASP A 79 16.60 0.58 11.09
CA ASP A 79 17.79 1.32 10.67
C ASP A 79 18.66 0.52 9.71
N ARG A 80 19.41 1.26 8.89
CA ARG A 80 20.38 0.67 7.97
C ARG A 80 21.57 1.59 7.76
N GLY A 81 22.75 0.99 7.68
CA GLY A 81 24.00 1.70 7.48
C GLY A 81 25.20 0.79 7.69
N TRP A 82 26.29 1.34 8.21
CA TRP A 82 27.58 0.66 8.26
C TRP A 82 28.18 0.68 9.65
N HIS A 83 28.54 -0.52 10.14
CA HIS A 83 29.31 -0.67 11.37
C HIS A 83 30.71 -0.03 11.25
N ASP A 84 31.37 -0.18 10.11
CA ASP A 84 32.70 0.38 9.87
C ASP A 84 32.59 1.54 8.88
N MET A 85 31.94 2.64 9.28
CA MET A 85 31.62 3.77 8.40
C MET A 85 32.87 4.54 7.99
N ALA A 86 33.67 4.96 8.97
CA ALA A 86 34.92 5.70 8.80
C ALA A 86 35.83 5.47 10.02
N PRO A 87 37.16 5.71 9.92
CA PRO A 87 38.05 5.64 11.08
C PRO A 87 37.55 6.53 12.22
N ALA A 88 37.68 6.05 13.45
CA ALA A 88 37.25 6.80 14.62
C ALA A 88 38.17 8.02 14.86
N LYS A 89 37.60 9.15 15.28
CA LYS A 89 38.29 10.43 15.50
C LYS A 89 37.91 11.01 16.85
N GLU A 90 38.79 11.83 17.40
CA GLU A 90 38.54 12.61 18.63
C GLU A 90 37.41 13.63 18.50
N THR A 91 37.19 14.12 17.28
CA THR A 91 36.16 15.12 17.00
C THR A 91 35.48 14.82 15.68
N TYR A 92 34.16 14.97 15.66
CA TYR A 92 33.32 14.88 14.48
C TYR A 92 32.60 16.21 14.27
N ARG A 93 32.47 16.64 13.01
CA ARG A 93 31.76 17.85 12.64
C ARG A 93 30.36 17.53 12.14
N THR A 94 30.24 16.56 11.24
CA THR A 94 28.97 16.26 10.57
C THR A 94 28.77 14.78 10.36
N VAL A 95 27.51 14.34 10.39
CA VAL A 95 27.07 13.07 9.84
C VAL A 95 25.94 13.41 8.89
N SER A 96 26.10 13.08 7.62
CA SER A 96 25.18 13.50 6.56
C SER A 96 24.44 12.29 6.03
N ALA A 97 23.15 12.48 5.73
CA ALA A 97 22.35 11.56 4.92
C ALA A 97 21.82 12.27 3.69
N THR A 98 22.07 11.68 2.53
CA THR A 98 21.48 12.11 1.26
C THR A 98 20.49 11.05 0.82
N VAL A 99 19.20 11.40 0.75
CA VAL A 99 18.18 10.51 0.18
C VAL A 99 18.16 10.72 -1.33
N ILE A 100 18.55 9.69 -2.08
CA ILE A 100 18.64 9.73 -3.55
C ILE A 100 17.29 9.39 -4.17
N GLY A 101 16.54 8.48 -3.54
CA GLY A 101 15.22 8.09 -4.01
C GLY A 101 14.49 7.21 -3.01
N SER A 102 13.17 7.21 -3.10
CA SER A 102 12.31 6.41 -2.23
C SER A 102 11.14 5.81 -3.01
N VAL A 103 10.72 4.62 -2.60
CA VAL A 103 9.53 3.95 -3.09
C VAL A 103 8.69 3.60 -1.86
N GLU A 104 7.53 4.22 -1.76
CA GLU A 104 6.55 3.88 -0.72
C GLU A 104 5.88 2.55 -1.06
N GLU A 105 5.47 1.80 -0.03
CA GLU A 105 4.72 0.56 -0.25
C GLU A 105 3.44 0.83 -1.05
N ILE A 106 2.72 1.92 -0.75
CA ILE A 106 1.49 2.27 -1.42
C ILE A 106 1.45 3.76 -1.74
N GLN A 107 1.07 4.09 -2.97
CA GLN A 107 0.97 5.46 -3.47
C GLN A 107 -0.41 5.66 -4.09
N VAL A 108 -1.12 6.70 -3.65
CA VAL A 108 -2.43 7.08 -4.21
C VAL A 108 -2.26 8.37 -4.99
N SER A 109 -2.64 8.36 -6.26
CA SER A 109 -2.58 9.53 -7.15
C SER A 109 -3.87 9.65 -7.94
N GLY A 110 -4.71 10.61 -7.55
CA GLY A 110 -6.03 10.82 -8.14
C GLY A 110 -6.93 9.59 -7.97
N ARG A 111 -7.23 8.91 -9.08
CA ARG A 111 -8.06 7.69 -9.12
C ARG A 111 -7.24 6.40 -9.25
N THR A 112 -5.91 6.50 -9.15
CA THR A 112 -4.98 5.38 -9.31
C THR A 112 -4.27 5.10 -7.99
N VAL A 113 -4.09 3.81 -7.68
CA VAL A 113 -3.22 3.33 -6.62
C VAL A 113 -2.14 2.47 -7.22
N SER A 114 -0.90 2.72 -6.82
CA SER A 114 0.25 1.88 -7.13
C SER A 114 0.75 1.26 -5.83
N TRP A 115 0.95 -0.05 -5.80
CA TRP A 115 1.42 -0.78 -4.64
C TRP A 115 2.66 -1.60 -5.00
N ALA A 116 3.70 -1.57 -4.15
CA ALA A 116 4.95 -2.33 -4.32
C ALA A 116 4.89 -3.66 -3.54
N PRO A 117 4.41 -4.76 -4.15
CA PRO A 117 4.16 -6.02 -3.41
C PRO A 117 5.43 -6.67 -2.86
N MET A 118 6.57 -6.50 -3.53
CA MET A 118 7.83 -7.10 -3.09
C MET A 118 8.37 -6.43 -1.83
N LEU A 119 8.13 -5.12 -1.68
CA LEU A 119 8.46 -4.41 -0.45
C LEU A 119 7.60 -4.92 0.72
N ALA A 120 6.30 -5.08 0.50
CA ALA A 120 5.36 -5.63 1.49
C ALA A 120 5.78 -7.02 1.98
N ALA A 121 6.33 -7.83 1.07
CA ALA A 121 6.77 -9.19 1.33
C ALA A 121 8.24 -9.33 1.76
N GLY A 122 8.97 -8.22 1.91
CA GLY A 122 10.39 -8.26 2.28
C GLY A 122 11.27 -9.00 1.27
N TRP A 123 10.92 -8.95 -0.01
CA TRP A 123 11.70 -9.55 -1.11
C TRP A 123 11.94 -11.06 -1.01
N ARG A 124 11.07 -11.80 -0.30
CA ARG A 124 11.13 -13.27 -0.26
C ARG A 124 10.81 -13.90 -1.62
N ASP A 125 11.22 -15.15 -1.80
CA ASP A 125 10.79 -15.97 -2.93
C ASP A 125 9.33 -16.41 -2.79
N PHE A 126 8.69 -16.65 -3.95
CA PHE A 126 7.30 -17.04 -4.06
C PHE A 126 7.13 -18.34 -4.83
N ARG A 127 6.15 -19.12 -4.40
CA ARG A 127 5.64 -20.29 -5.14
C ARG A 127 4.26 -20.00 -5.71
N LYS A 128 3.82 -20.82 -6.66
CA LYS A 128 2.46 -20.75 -7.19
C LYS A 128 1.44 -20.90 -6.05
N GLY A 129 0.42 -20.04 -6.04
CA GLY A 129 -0.57 -19.96 -4.96
C GLY A 129 -0.16 -19.09 -3.77
N ASP A 130 1.12 -18.72 -3.61
CA ASP A 130 1.51 -17.75 -2.59
C ASP A 130 0.88 -16.38 -2.89
N LYS A 131 0.35 -15.75 -1.84
CA LYS A 131 -0.28 -14.43 -1.94
C LYS A 131 0.42 -13.38 -1.10
N VAL A 132 0.29 -12.15 -1.56
CA VAL A 132 0.57 -10.93 -0.81
C VAL A 132 -0.67 -10.05 -0.90
N GLU A 133 -1.05 -9.42 0.20
CA GLU A 133 -2.13 -8.44 0.21
C GLU A 133 -1.55 -7.06 0.54
N SER A 134 -2.08 -6.03 -0.11
CA SER A 134 -1.73 -4.65 0.21
C SER A 134 -2.31 -4.23 1.56
N PRO A 135 -1.76 -3.16 2.18
CA PRO A 135 -2.48 -2.39 3.18
C PRO A 135 -3.84 -1.94 2.65
N ARG A 136 -4.75 -1.56 3.56
CA ARG A 136 -6.00 -0.90 3.17
C ARG A 136 -5.68 0.48 2.60
N PHE A 137 -6.42 0.87 1.57
CA PHE A 137 -6.33 2.20 0.97
C PHE A 137 -7.70 2.72 0.55
N ASP A 138 -7.78 4.04 0.44
CA ASP A 138 -8.96 4.74 -0.04
C ASP A 138 -8.61 5.42 -1.36
N VAL A 139 -9.49 5.32 -2.37
CA VAL A 139 -9.27 5.93 -3.69
C VAL A 139 -10.60 6.19 -4.39
N ALA A 140 -10.71 7.31 -5.11
CA ALA A 140 -11.90 7.64 -5.90
C ALA A 140 -13.22 7.62 -5.10
N GLY A 141 -13.19 7.98 -3.81
CA GLY A 141 -14.34 7.94 -2.91
C GLY A 141 -14.66 6.56 -2.33
N LEU A 142 -13.94 5.52 -2.74
CA LEU A 142 -14.08 4.16 -2.22
C LEU A 142 -13.14 3.97 -1.03
N SER A 143 -13.69 3.55 0.10
CA SER A 143 -12.93 3.27 1.32
C SER A 143 -12.60 1.80 1.52
N GLY A 144 -11.48 1.54 2.19
CA GLY A 144 -11.08 0.22 2.69
C GLY A 144 -10.74 -0.80 1.60
N MET A 145 -10.36 -0.35 0.41
CA MET A 145 -9.95 -1.22 -0.69
C MET A 145 -8.63 -1.91 -0.38
N ARG A 146 -8.39 -3.06 -1.03
CA ARG A 146 -7.11 -3.77 -1.02
C ARG A 146 -6.80 -4.36 -2.39
N LEU A 147 -5.53 -4.65 -2.61
CA LEU A 147 -5.06 -5.50 -3.70
C LEU A 147 -4.60 -6.84 -3.15
N ARG A 148 -4.89 -7.91 -3.88
CA ARG A 148 -4.38 -9.25 -3.63
C ARG A 148 -3.59 -9.68 -4.85
N PHE A 149 -2.34 -10.06 -4.64
CA PHE A 149 -1.42 -10.41 -5.70
C PHE A 149 -0.79 -11.79 -5.46
N PHE A 150 -0.70 -12.57 -6.54
CA PHE A 150 -0.07 -13.87 -6.59
C PHE A 150 1.11 -13.80 -7.57
N PRO A 151 2.34 -13.57 -7.07
CA PRO A 151 3.52 -13.32 -7.90
C PRO A 151 3.83 -14.44 -8.91
N LYS A 152 3.56 -15.70 -8.55
CA LYS A 152 3.71 -16.87 -9.43
C LYS A 152 2.36 -17.47 -9.84
N GLY A 153 1.31 -16.64 -9.83
CA GLY A 153 -0.04 -17.02 -10.22
C GLY A 153 -0.85 -17.69 -9.11
N PHE A 154 -2.16 -17.52 -9.17
CA PHE A 154 -3.13 -18.30 -8.41
C PHE A 154 -3.07 -19.77 -8.84
N THR A 155 -3.60 -20.68 -8.03
CA THR A 155 -3.55 -22.13 -8.28
C THR A 155 -4.04 -22.51 -9.69
N GLU A 156 -5.08 -21.83 -10.17
CA GLU A 156 -5.71 -22.07 -11.48
C GLU A 156 -5.11 -21.22 -12.63
N ALA A 157 -4.12 -20.37 -12.34
CA ALA A 157 -3.41 -19.62 -13.37
C ALA A 157 -2.50 -20.52 -14.21
N ARG A 158 -2.10 -20.04 -15.38
CA ARG A 158 -1.01 -20.63 -16.19
C ARG A 158 0.30 -20.53 -15.41
N GLU A 159 1.22 -21.47 -15.65
CA GLU A 159 2.49 -21.55 -14.89
C GLU A 159 3.37 -20.31 -15.03
N ASP A 160 3.28 -19.64 -16.18
CA ASP A 160 4.09 -18.49 -16.58
C ASP A 160 3.36 -17.15 -16.35
N HIS A 161 2.31 -17.10 -15.54
CA HIS A 161 1.51 -15.90 -15.32
C HIS A 161 1.35 -15.55 -13.84
N CYS A 162 1.30 -14.26 -13.54
CA CYS A 162 0.87 -13.75 -12.24
C CYS A 162 -0.62 -13.43 -12.23
N SER A 163 -1.18 -13.35 -11.02
CA SER A 163 -2.59 -13.00 -10.82
C SER A 163 -2.70 -11.79 -9.90
N ALA A 164 -3.66 -10.90 -10.18
CA ALA A 164 -4.01 -9.83 -9.26
C ALA A 164 -5.52 -9.62 -9.22
N TYR A 165 -6.00 -9.23 -8.05
CA TYR A 165 -7.40 -8.99 -7.74
C TYR A 165 -7.54 -7.71 -6.93
N VAL A 166 -8.62 -6.99 -7.16
CA VAL A 166 -9.06 -5.90 -6.32
C VAL A 166 -10.12 -6.42 -5.35
N ILE A 167 -9.98 -6.05 -4.09
CA ILE A 167 -10.96 -6.30 -3.03
C ILE A 167 -11.59 -4.97 -2.71
N VAL A 168 -12.92 -4.92 -2.73
CA VAL A 168 -13.68 -3.70 -2.53
C VAL A 168 -14.66 -3.92 -1.38
N GLY A 169 -14.56 -3.10 -0.33
CA GLY A 169 -15.40 -3.26 0.85
C GLY A 169 -16.83 -2.76 0.62
N GLY A 170 -17.83 -3.61 0.85
CA GLY A 170 -19.25 -3.24 0.81
C GLY A 170 -19.91 -3.46 -0.56
N ARG A 171 -21.22 -3.22 -0.62
CA ARG A 171 -22.03 -3.44 -1.83
C ARG A 171 -21.90 -2.28 -2.81
N LYS A 172 -21.20 -2.50 -3.92
CA LYS A 172 -21.00 -1.50 -4.97
C LYS A 172 -20.61 -2.13 -6.30
N GLN A 173 -20.91 -1.45 -7.39
CA GLN A 173 -20.35 -1.79 -8.70
C GLN A 173 -19.13 -0.92 -8.96
N VAL A 174 -18.03 -1.52 -9.40
CA VAL A 174 -16.82 -0.77 -9.73
C VAL A 174 -16.32 -1.19 -11.09
N THR A 175 -16.03 -0.18 -11.92
CA THR A 175 -15.27 -0.34 -13.15
C THR A 175 -13.83 0.07 -12.88
N PHE A 176 -12.89 -0.84 -13.09
CA PHE A 176 -11.48 -0.64 -12.76
C PHE A 176 -10.54 -1.24 -13.81
N GLU A 177 -9.30 -0.75 -13.82
CA GLU A 177 -8.20 -1.30 -14.60
C GLU A 177 -7.11 -1.83 -13.64
N LEU A 178 -6.61 -3.05 -13.86
CA LEU A 178 -5.44 -3.60 -13.16
C LEU A 178 -4.25 -3.78 -14.11
N SER A 179 -3.05 -3.48 -13.62
CA SER A 179 -1.80 -3.77 -14.32
C SER A 179 -0.68 -4.14 -13.36
N VAL A 180 0.38 -4.76 -13.88
CA VAL A 180 1.61 -5.11 -13.15
C VAL A 180 2.79 -4.56 -13.93
N ASP A 181 3.70 -3.84 -13.28
CA ASP A 181 4.94 -3.30 -13.89
C ASP A 181 4.75 -2.59 -15.23
N ASP A 182 3.72 -1.74 -15.33
CA ASP A 182 3.37 -1.00 -16.55
C ASP A 182 2.97 -1.88 -17.75
N SER A 183 2.58 -3.14 -17.49
CA SER A 183 1.89 -3.97 -18.48
C SER A 183 0.62 -3.28 -18.98
N VAL A 184 0.15 -3.70 -20.16
CA VAL A 184 -1.16 -3.27 -20.68
C VAL A 184 -2.24 -3.53 -19.62
N PRO A 185 -2.98 -2.50 -19.17
CA PRO A 185 -4.01 -2.68 -18.16
C PRO A 185 -5.17 -3.54 -18.68
N LYS A 186 -5.72 -4.40 -17.81
CA LYS A 186 -6.96 -5.12 -18.08
C LYS A 186 -8.11 -4.45 -17.34
N ARG A 187 -9.25 -4.28 -18.03
CA ARG A 187 -10.43 -3.59 -17.51
C ARG A 187 -11.55 -4.56 -17.21
N ALA A 188 -12.22 -4.37 -16.07
CA ALA A 188 -13.42 -5.10 -15.68
C ALA A 188 -14.43 -4.17 -15.01
N THR A 189 -15.70 -4.58 -15.06
CA THR A 189 -16.78 -4.03 -14.24
C THR A 189 -17.35 -5.17 -13.41
N HIS A 190 -17.31 -5.04 -12.09
CA HIS A 190 -17.79 -6.07 -11.17
C HIS A 190 -18.69 -5.49 -10.09
N ALA A 191 -19.71 -6.26 -9.71
CA ALA A 191 -20.60 -5.94 -8.60
C ALA A 191 -20.12 -6.67 -7.35
N PHE A 192 -19.44 -5.94 -6.47
CA PHE A 192 -18.98 -6.45 -5.19
C PHE A 192 -20.17 -6.52 -4.24
N THR A 193 -20.42 -7.70 -3.68
CA THR A 193 -21.61 -7.99 -2.88
C THR A 193 -21.31 -8.18 -1.39
N THR A 194 -20.05 -8.49 -1.06
CA THR A 194 -19.56 -8.71 0.31
C THR A 194 -18.22 -8.01 0.53
N ALA A 195 -17.83 -7.81 1.79
CA ALA A 195 -16.57 -7.14 2.12
C ALA A 195 -15.30 -7.94 1.74
N THR A 196 -15.46 -9.22 1.42
CA THR A 196 -14.37 -10.13 1.02
C THR A 196 -14.43 -10.49 -0.46
N ASP A 197 -15.43 -9.97 -1.19
CA ASP A 197 -15.59 -10.18 -2.63
C ASP A 197 -14.40 -9.54 -3.35
N ASP A 198 -13.82 -10.29 -4.29
CA ASP A 198 -12.68 -9.86 -5.07
C ASP A 198 -12.90 -10.14 -6.55
N ASN A 199 -12.26 -9.34 -7.39
CA ASN A 199 -12.34 -9.51 -8.83
C ASN A 199 -11.02 -9.13 -9.51
N GLY A 200 -10.68 -9.84 -10.57
CA GLY A 200 -9.42 -9.63 -11.26
C GLY A 200 -9.12 -10.74 -12.24
N TRP A 201 -7.84 -11.04 -12.42
CA TRP A 201 -7.38 -11.97 -13.45
C TRP A 201 -6.41 -13.00 -12.88
N HIS A 202 -6.71 -14.28 -13.11
CA HIS A 202 -5.77 -15.38 -12.87
C HIS A 202 -4.53 -15.25 -13.76
N ASN A 203 -4.70 -14.81 -15.01
CA ASN A 203 -3.61 -14.63 -15.97
C ASN A 203 -3.49 -13.14 -16.32
N LEU A 204 -3.05 -12.32 -15.36
CA LEU A 204 -3.00 -10.87 -15.54
C LEU A 204 -1.85 -10.48 -16.48
N ALA A 205 -0.63 -10.88 -16.15
CA ALA A 205 0.61 -10.60 -16.89
C ALA A 205 1.59 -11.78 -16.77
N PRO A 206 2.65 -11.84 -17.60
CA PRO A 206 3.70 -12.84 -17.46
C PRO A 206 4.34 -12.81 -16.07
N ALA A 207 4.70 -13.99 -15.56
CA ALA A 207 5.37 -14.12 -14.29
C ALA A 207 6.83 -13.62 -14.39
N ALA A 208 7.26 -12.86 -13.40
CA ALA A 208 8.62 -12.37 -13.25
C ALA A 208 9.24 -12.85 -11.92
N GLU A 209 10.55 -12.72 -11.78
CA GLU A 209 11.23 -12.95 -10.51
C GLU A 209 10.99 -11.84 -9.51
N ARG A 210 10.81 -10.60 -9.99
CA ARG A 210 10.56 -9.44 -9.16
C ARG A 210 9.54 -8.55 -9.81
N TYR A 211 8.69 -7.98 -8.96
CA TYR A 211 7.69 -7.00 -9.35
C TYR A 211 7.96 -5.67 -8.68
N ARG A 212 7.87 -4.59 -9.44
CA ARG A 212 8.01 -3.22 -8.90
C ARG A 212 6.69 -2.72 -8.38
N LYS A 213 5.59 -2.93 -9.11
CA LYS A 213 4.27 -2.43 -8.76
C LYS A 213 3.11 -3.26 -9.31
N VAL A 214 2.02 -3.27 -8.55
CA VAL A 214 0.67 -3.59 -9.02
C VAL A 214 -0.15 -2.32 -8.94
N SER A 215 -0.83 -1.96 -10.02
CA SER A 215 -1.62 -0.72 -10.07
C SER A 215 -3.09 -1.03 -10.28
N VAL A 216 -3.95 -0.27 -9.60
CA VAL A 216 -5.39 -0.23 -9.87
C VAL A 216 -5.82 1.19 -10.18
N LYS A 217 -6.58 1.39 -11.26
CA LYS A 217 -7.22 2.66 -11.59
C LYS A 217 -8.72 2.50 -11.55
N ILE A 218 -9.38 3.30 -10.72
CA ILE A 218 -10.84 3.32 -10.66
C ILE A 218 -11.36 4.22 -11.76
N ILE A 219 -12.11 3.64 -12.69
CA ILE A 219 -12.74 4.38 -13.79
C ILE A 219 -14.06 4.95 -13.30
N GLU A 220 -14.90 4.11 -12.67
CA GLU A 220 -16.23 4.46 -12.23
C GLU A 220 -16.65 3.60 -11.03
N SER A 221 -17.52 4.14 -10.19
CA SER A 221 -18.12 3.41 -9.09
C SER A 221 -19.57 3.82 -8.89
N VAL A 222 -20.44 2.84 -8.66
CA VAL A 222 -21.85 3.01 -8.31
C VAL A 222 -22.08 2.39 -6.94
N GLU A 223 -22.48 3.21 -5.98
CA GLU A 223 -22.89 2.74 -4.65
C GLU A 223 -24.32 2.17 -4.71
N GLU A 224 -24.64 1.26 -3.79
CA GLU A 224 -26.02 0.75 -3.71
C GLU A 224 -27.00 1.90 -3.50
N ILE A 225 -26.70 2.83 -2.59
CA ILE A 225 -27.51 4.01 -2.34
C ILE A 225 -26.62 5.25 -2.20
N GLN A 226 -27.03 6.33 -2.86
CA GLN A 226 -26.34 7.62 -2.82
C GLN A 226 -27.34 8.71 -2.47
N VAL A 227 -27.04 9.49 -1.44
CA VAL A 227 -27.82 10.67 -1.05
C VAL A 227 -27.03 11.91 -1.41
N SER A 228 -27.63 12.81 -2.19
CA SER A 228 -27.03 14.09 -2.58
C SER A 228 -28.06 15.20 -2.41
N GLY A 229 -27.89 15.99 -1.35
CA GLY A 229 -28.83 17.05 -0.96
C GLY A 229 -30.21 16.48 -0.65
N GLN A 230 -31.18 16.78 -1.53
CA GLN A 230 -32.56 16.31 -1.40
C GLN A 230 -32.88 15.12 -2.33
N THR A 231 -31.89 14.62 -3.07
CA THR A 231 -32.07 13.53 -4.03
C THR A 231 -31.44 12.25 -3.49
N VAL A 232 -32.16 11.14 -3.66
CA VAL A 232 -31.65 9.79 -3.39
C VAL A 232 -31.64 9.01 -4.69
N SER A 233 -30.48 8.47 -5.02
CA SER A 233 -30.29 7.52 -6.11
C SER A 233 -30.05 6.13 -5.50
N TRP A 234 -30.75 5.12 -6.02
CA TRP A 234 -30.59 3.74 -5.56
C TRP A 234 -30.40 2.82 -6.76
N ALA A 235 -29.42 1.93 -6.66
CA ALA A 235 -29.11 0.91 -7.64
C ALA A 235 -29.72 -0.43 -7.18
N PRO A 236 -31.02 -0.69 -7.45
CA PRO A 236 -31.75 -1.83 -6.89
C PRO A 236 -31.16 -3.18 -7.27
N MET A 237 -30.51 -3.24 -8.42
CA MET A 237 -29.91 -4.47 -8.89
C MET A 237 -28.66 -4.88 -8.11
N LEU A 238 -27.93 -3.93 -7.52
CA LEU A 238 -26.84 -4.22 -6.59
C LEU A 238 -27.38 -4.82 -5.29
N ALA A 239 -28.48 -4.26 -4.77
CA ALA A 239 -29.15 -4.79 -3.58
C ALA A 239 -29.62 -6.24 -3.78
N ALA A 240 -30.05 -6.56 -5.01
CA ALA A 240 -30.55 -7.87 -5.38
C ALA A 240 -29.48 -8.87 -5.87
N GLY A 241 -28.21 -8.46 -5.96
CA GLY A 241 -27.13 -9.32 -6.46
C GLY A 241 -27.37 -9.82 -7.89
N TRP A 242 -28.01 -9.01 -8.74
CA TRP A 242 -28.29 -9.33 -10.14
C TRP A 242 -29.06 -10.64 -10.39
N ARG A 243 -29.83 -11.11 -9.40
CA ARG A 243 -30.69 -12.30 -9.58
C ARG A 243 -31.83 -12.05 -10.58
N ASP A 244 -32.35 -13.13 -11.13
CA ASP A 244 -33.61 -13.09 -11.88
C ASP A 244 -34.79 -12.77 -10.97
N PHE A 245 -35.76 -12.05 -11.54
CA PHE A 245 -36.97 -11.62 -10.84
C PHE A 245 -38.22 -12.20 -11.47
N ARG A 246 -39.18 -12.55 -10.61
CA ARG A 246 -40.55 -12.89 -10.98
C ARG A 246 -41.48 -11.72 -10.71
N LYS A 247 -42.66 -11.73 -11.35
CA LYS A 247 -43.72 -10.76 -11.03
C LYS A 247 -44.10 -10.87 -9.55
N GLY A 248 -44.20 -9.74 -8.87
CA GLY A 248 -44.42 -9.67 -7.42
C GLY A 248 -43.15 -9.65 -6.57
N ASP A 249 -41.97 -9.96 -7.13
CA ASP A 249 -40.71 -9.81 -6.40
C ASP A 249 -40.48 -8.35 -6.03
N LYS A 250 -40.01 -8.14 -4.80
CA LYS A 250 -39.63 -6.83 -4.28
C LYS A 250 -38.15 -6.79 -3.93
N VAL A 251 -37.55 -5.64 -4.18
CA VAL A 251 -36.25 -5.24 -3.62
C VAL A 251 -36.50 -4.04 -2.73
N GLU A 252 -35.86 -4.00 -1.58
CA GLU A 252 -35.87 -2.83 -0.70
C GLU A 252 -34.48 -2.23 -0.62
N SER A 253 -34.39 -0.91 -0.61
CA SER A 253 -33.13 -0.22 -0.36
C SER A 253 -32.69 -0.38 1.10
N PRO A 254 -31.40 -0.13 1.41
CA PRO A 254 -30.97 0.17 2.77
C PRO A 254 -31.75 1.37 3.32
N ARG A 255 -31.74 1.53 4.65
CA ARG A 255 -32.27 2.77 5.25
C ARG A 255 -31.38 3.94 4.88
N PHE A 256 -31.99 5.07 4.57
CA PHE A 256 -31.30 6.33 4.30
C PHE A 256 -32.05 7.50 4.92
N ASP A 257 -31.30 8.58 5.12
CA ASP A 257 -31.82 9.85 5.60
C ASP A 257 -31.69 10.87 4.47
N VAL A 258 -32.74 11.65 4.22
CA VAL A 258 -32.74 12.69 3.18
C VAL A 258 -33.67 13.82 3.58
N ALA A 259 -33.29 15.07 3.32
CA ALA A 259 -34.12 16.25 3.60
C ALA A 259 -34.64 16.33 5.05
N GLY A 260 -33.85 15.89 6.03
CA GLY A 260 -34.23 15.88 7.45
C GLY A 260 -35.18 14.76 7.87
N LEU A 261 -35.56 13.87 6.95
CA LEU A 261 -36.33 12.66 7.25
C LEU A 261 -35.38 11.48 7.46
N SER A 262 -35.58 10.74 8.54
CA SER A 262 -34.72 9.62 8.93
C SER A 262 -35.36 8.26 8.65
N GLY A 263 -34.54 7.28 8.26
CA GLY A 263 -34.93 5.87 8.18
C GLY A 263 -35.83 5.52 6.99
N MET A 264 -35.82 6.34 5.93
CA MET A 264 -36.57 6.10 4.70
C MET A 264 -36.06 4.85 3.96
N ARG A 265 -36.92 4.25 3.14
CA ARG A 265 -36.58 3.13 2.23
C ARG A 265 -37.32 3.28 0.91
N LEU A 266 -36.66 2.87 -0.16
CA LEU A 266 -37.28 2.69 -1.48
C LEU A 266 -37.67 1.22 -1.65
N ARG A 267 -38.77 0.99 -2.37
CA ARG A 267 -39.20 -0.34 -2.81
C ARG A 267 -39.26 -0.36 -4.33
N PHE A 268 -38.66 -1.37 -4.93
CA PHE A 268 -38.68 -1.57 -6.37
C PHE A 268 -39.24 -2.95 -6.70
N PHE A 269 -40.11 -3.00 -7.71
CA PHE A 269 -40.75 -4.22 -8.20
C PHE A 269 -40.35 -4.44 -9.66
N PRO A 270 -39.23 -5.14 -9.93
CA PRO A 270 -38.61 -5.18 -11.26
C PRO A 270 -39.50 -5.75 -12.37
N LYS A 271 -40.47 -6.60 -12.02
CA LYS A 271 -41.42 -7.24 -12.95
C LYS A 271 -42.88 -6.88 -12.65
N GLY A 272 -43.10 -5.76 -11.95
CA GLY A 272 -44.42 -5.29 -11.54
C GLY A 272 -44.89 -5.88 -10.21
N PHE A 273 -45.78 -5.12 -9.56
CA PHE A 273 -46.42 -5.48 -8.29
C PHE A 273 -47.61 -6.41 -8.53
N THR A 274 -47.88 -7.29 -7.57
CA THR A 274 -49.13 -8.07 -7.53
C THR A 274 -49.90 -7.56 -6.32
N GLU A 275 -50.99 -6.82 -6.56
CA GLU A 275 -51.95 -6.55 -5.49
C GLU A 275 -52.57 -7.89 -5.06
N ALA A 276 -52.51 -8.19 -3.77
CA ALA A 276 -53.43 -9.15 -3.19
C ALA A 276 -54.82 -8.50 -3.26
N ARG A 277 -55.64 -8.94 -4.22
CA ARG A 277 -57.08 -8.70 -4.20
C ARG A 277 -57.73 -9.56 -3.14
#